data_AF-A0A8S9VVS3-F1
#
_entry.id   AF-A0A8S9VVS3-F1
#
_cell.length_a   1.000
_cell.length_b   1.000
_cell.length_c   1.000
_cell.angle_alpha   90.00
_cell.angle_beta   90.00
_cell.angle_gamma   90.00
#
_symmetry.space_group_name_H-M   'P 1'
#
loop_
_entity.id
_entity.type
_entity.pdbx_description
1 polymer ?
#
loop_
_entity_poly.entity_id
_entity_poly.type
_entity_poly.pdbx_seq_one_letter_code
_entity_poly.pdbx_strand_id
1 'polypeptide(L)'
;MSDNNVRYLLGNNAIALAINECNTDVVAGYPGTPSSEIIEYLARMKPKGHVEWSVNEKVAMEVAIGASWTGGRSVATMKHVGLNVASDPFMTLAYTGVKGGMLVISADDPGCHSSQNEQDSRRYAAFAQVPCLDPATPQEAYDMIAFAFEFSEMFETPVVFRPTTRICHGKSDIKLQTLAPTGHEIGFEKIPQRWVMLPAHARVRHQVLIDKQEEMAAALETSQWNQLEMVEGAAFGIIASGVASVYAKEAIDKLGVKASYLKIGAYPAPTGLIRELAGSVEKILVIEELEPVVEEIVRTITSGMDVEIHGKDVIARYGELNLGTVELAVAGAAGLDYTGYTAPGTDIELPNRPPVMCPGCPHRGSYYAMKKAFGKDAIFPGDIGCYTLGVQMGTMDTCLCMGASITTSAGIYHAGETKPICCSIGDSTFLHTGIPGLLNAVYNSADITVTILDNRTTAMTGHQPNPSTGLTVLGDATFMVSLEDISRACGVELVLTTDPFDIATTIDTFKQAKEHKGTSVVISKQECIITARRRGIKLTPFCVDRDECRGCKACIKFGCPAIEFDPPEAEGEKGNSRISNLCVGCGVCAQVCPFNAISEVET
;
A
#
# COMPACT_ATOMS: atom_id res chain seq x y z
N MET A 1 -47.56 -5.70 18.96
CA MET A 1 -46.21 -5.13 19.19
C MET A 1 -45.74 -4.65 17.82
N SER A 2 -45.20 -3.44 17.70
CA SER A 2 -44.93 -2.84 16.39
C SER A 2 -43.58 -3.30 15.80
N ASP A 3 -43.50 -3.35 14.48
CA ASP A 3 -42.33 -3.76 13.69
C ASP A 3 -41.17 -2.73 13.69
N ASN A 4 -40.81 -2.21 14.87
CA ASN A 4 -39.76 -1.20 15.05
C ASN A 4 -38.32 -1.73 14.87
N ASN A 5 -38.15 -2.98 14.44
CA ASN A 5 -36.87 -3.69 14.43
C ASN A 5 -36.31 -3.94 13.02
N VAL A 6 -36.77 -3.17 12.03
CA VAL A 6 -36.29 -3.20 10.64
C VAL A 6 -35.92 -1.77 10.22
N ARG A 7 -34.82 -1.61 9.47
CA ARG A 7 -34.38 -0.34 8.89
C ARG A 7 -33.90 -0.52 7.45
N TYR A 8 -34.43 0.28 6.53
CA TYR A 8 -33.92 0.36 5.17
C TYR A 8 -32.55 1.07 5.17
N LEU A 9 -31.47 0.35 4.87
CA LEU A 9 -30.08 0.84 4.96
C LEU A 9 -29.27 0.54 3.70
N LEU A 10 -28.22 1.34 3.49
CA LEU A 10 -27.10 1.03 2.61
C LEU A 10 -26.22 -0.05 3.27
N GLY A 11 -25.61 -0.97 2.52
CA GLY A 11 -24.74 -2.01 3.09
C GLY A 11 -23.61 -1.44 3.95
N ASN A 12 -22.93 -0.39 3.49
CA ASN A 12 -21.93 0.33 4.31
C ASN A 12 -22.52 0.93 5.61
N ASN A 13 -23.77 1.40 5.59
CA ASN A 13 -24.44 1.90 6.80
C ASN A 13 -24.85 0.75 7.74
N ALA A 14 -25.15 -0.43 7.20
CA ALA A 14 -25.48 -1.63 7.95
C ALA A 14 -24.24 -2.19 8.65
N ILE A 15 -23.13 -2.33 7.92
CA ILE A 15 -21.80 -2.67 8.44
C ILE A 15 -21.40 -1.68 9.55
N ALA A 16 -21.47 -0.37 9.30
CA ALA A 16 -21.18 0.66 10.29
C ALA A 16 -22.07 0.60 11.54
N LEU A 17 -23.36 0.29 11.38
CA LEU A 17 -24.29 0.11 12.50
C LEU A 17 -23.89 -1.08 13.38
N ALA A 18 -23.57 -2.24 12.77
CA ALA A 18 -23.11 -3.42 13.49
C ALA A 18 -21.80 -3.15 14.25
N ILE A 19 -20.81 -2.49 13.62
CA ILE A 19 -19.54 -2.09 14.25
C ILE A 19 -19.79 -1.25 15.51
N ASN A 20 -20.74 -0.31 15.47
CA ASN A 20 -21.13 0.49 16.63
C ASN A 20 -21.86 -0.34 17.70
N GLU A 21 -22.77 -1.23 17.30
CA GLU A 21 -23.54 -2.09 18.22
C GLU A 21 -22.66 -3.16 18.91
N CYS A 22 -21.59 -3.64 18.25
CA CYS A 22 -20.55 -4.51 18.81
C CYS A 22 -19.63 -3.83 19.85
N ASN A 23 -19.85 -2.54 20.17
CA ASN A 23 -19.03 -1.72 21.08
C ASN A 23 -17.53 -1.68 20.69
N THR A 24 -17.25 -1.49 19.39
CA THR A 24 -15.89 -1.31 18.86
C THR A 24 -15.21 -0.07 19.47
N ASP A 25 -13.97 -0.22 19.95
CA ASP A 25 -13.20 0.87 20.59
C ASP A 25 -12.52 1.80 19.59
N VAL A 26 -12.07 1.27 18.44
CA VAL A 26 -11.28 2.02 17.43
C VAL A 26 -11.67 1.63 16.01
N VAL A 27 -11.98 2.61 15.16
CA VAL A 27 -12.17 2.45 13.72
C VAL A 27 -11.30 3.47 12.96
N ALA A 28 -10.48 3.00 12.02
CA ALA A 28 -9.65 3.86 11.19
C ALA A 28 -9.72 3.45 9.71
N GLY A 29 -9.49 4.40 8.81
CA GLY A 29 -9.53 4.16 7.36
C GLY A 29 -9.06 5.36 6.54
N TYR A 30 -8.96 5.19 5.23
CA TYR A 30 -8.74 6.26 4.25
C TYR A 30 -9.95 6.32 3.31
N PRO A 31 -10.39 7.50 2.83
CA PRO A 31 -11.53 7.59 1.92
C PRO A 31 -11.24 6.93 0.56
N GLY A 32 -11.70 5.69 0.41
CA GLY A 32 -11.73 4.95 -0.85
C GLY A 32 -13.10 4.31 -1.07
N THR A 33 -13.80 4.66 -2.14
CA THR A 33 -15.00 3.93 -2.60
C THR A 33 -14.59 2.51 -3.01
N PRO A 34 -15.29 1.44 -2.60
CA PRO A 34 -16.63 1.42 -2.02
C PRO A 34 -16.67 1.23 -0.48
N SER A 35 -15.63 1.57 0.30
CA SER A 35 -15.68 1.46 1.78
C SER A 35 -16.04 2.75 2.53
N SER A 36 -16.08 3.89 1.83
CA SER A 36 -15.99 5.22 2.45
C SER A 36 -17.13 5.56 3.42
N GLU A 37 -18.36 5.18 3.09
CA GLU A 37 -19.56 5.54 3.86
C GLU A 37 -19.58 4.90 5.25
N ILE A 38 -18.76 3.85 5.50
CA ILE A 38 -18.67 3.18 6.80
C ILE A 38 -18.21 4.18 7.88
N ILE A 39 -17.12 4.91 7.63
CA ILE A 39 -16.59 5.93 8.56
C ILE A 39 -17.49 7.16 8.61
N GLU A 40 -18.05 7.60 7.48
CA GLU A 40 -19.00 8.73 7.50
C GLU A 40 -20.24 8.43 8.36
N TYR A 41 -20.78 7.22 8.27
CA TYR A 41 -21.97 6.82 9.01
C TYR A 41 -21.66 6.64 10.50
N LEU A 42 -20.52 6.02 10.85
CA LEU A 42 -20.00 5.99 12.22
C LEU A 42 -19.85 7.40 12.81
N ALA A 43 -19.17 8.32 12.11
CA ALA A 43 -18.98 9.70 12.57
C ALA A 43 -20.31 10.44 12.81
N ARG A 44 -21.34 10.17 12.01
CA ARG A 44 -22.71 10.69 12.20
C ARG A 44 -23.42 10.10 13.42
N MET A 45 -23.19 8.82 13.73
CA MET A 45 -23.76 8.15 14.91
C MET A 45 -23.12 8.56 16.23
N LYS A 46 -21.86 9.03 16.22
CA LYS A 46 -21.06 9.38 17.41
C LYS A 46 -20.92 8.19 18.39
N PRO A 47 -20.24 7.10 17.97
CA PRO A 47 -19.96 5.95 18.84
C PRO A 47 -19.17 6.37 20.09
N LYS A 48 -19.10 5.45 21.07
CA LYS A 48 -18.25 5.61 22.26
C LYS A 48 -16.76 5.44 21.94
N GLY A 49 -16.45 4.62 20.93
CA GLY A 49 -15.09 4.40 20.43
C GLY A 49 -14.60 5.53 19.51
N HIS A 50 -13.30 5.53 19.25
CA HIS A 50 -12.62 6.46 18.35
C HIS A 50 -12.89 6.12 16.88
N VAL A 51 -13.02 7.16 16.04
CA VAL A 51 -13.25 7.04 14.59
C VAL A 51 -12.45 8.12 13.87
N GLU A 52 -11.65 7.75 12.87
CA GLU A 52 -10.83 8.71 12.12
C GLU A 52 -10.76 8.45 10.61
N TRP A 53 -10.50 9.54 9.86
CA TRP A 53 -9.87 9.47 8.55
C TRP A 53 -8.36 9.63 8.71
N SER A 54 -7.63 8.53 8.49
CA SER A 54 -6.17 8.52 8.39
C SER A 54 -5.72 9.05 7.01
N VAL A 55 -4.43 9.37 6.84
CA VAL A 55 -3.89 9.94 5.58
C VAL A 55 -3.55 8.92 4.50
N ASN A 56 -3.56 7.62 4.82
CA ASN A 56 -3.56 6.48 3.91
C ASN A 56 -3.96 5.20 4.66
N GLU A 57 -4.13 4.10 3.95
CA GLU A 57 -4.63 2.82 4.43
C GLU A 57 -3.65 2.07 5.34
N LYS A 58 -2.33 2.25 5.15
CA LYS A 58 -1.32 1.65 6.04
C LYS A 58 -1.44 2.18 7.46
N VAL A 59 -1.59 3.50 7.60
CA VAL A 59 -1.77 4.16 8.91
C VAL A 59 -3.04 3.63 9.58
N ALA A 60 -4.14 3.52 8.84
CA ALA A 60 -5.40 2.98 9.36
C ALA A 60 -5.27 1.53 9.89
N MET A 61 -4.54 0.68 9.17
CA MET A 61 -4.25 -0.69 9.62
C MET A 61 -3.47 -0.69 10.94
N GLU A 62 -2.38 0.08 11.04
CA GLU A 62 -1.52 0.10 12.22
C GLU A 62 -2.21 0.65 13.48
N VAL A 63 -3.12 1.63 13.31
CA VAL A 63 -3.99 2.14 14.38
C VAL A 63 -4.92 1.05 14.94
N ALA A 64 -5.54 0.24 14.07
CA ALA A 64 -6.40 -0.86 14.50
C ALA A 64 -5.60 -1.98 15.21
N ILE A 65 -4.44 -2.37 14.67
CA ILE A 65 -3.55 -3.38 15.28
C ILE A 65 -3.21 -3.00 16.72
N GLY A 66 -2.81 -1.75 16.96
CA GLY A 66 -2.44 -1.26 18.29
C GLY A 66 -3.54 -1.42 19.33
N ALA A 67 -4.80 -1.17 18.96
CA ALA A 67 -5.96 -1.39 19.82
C ALA A 67 -6.24 -2.88 20.06
N SER A 68 -6.12 -3.72 19.03
CA SER A 68 -6.35 -5.17 19.14
C SER A 68 -5.45 -5.85 20.18
N TRP A 69 -4.22 -5.37 20.38
CA TRP A 69 -3.27 -5.92 21.36
C TRP A 69 -3.57 -5.50 22.80
N THR A 70 -4.40 -4.48 23.03
CA THR A 70 -4.85 -4.12 24.38
C THR A 70 -6.02 -4.97 24.86
N GLY A 71 -6.56 -5.87 24.04
CA GLY A 71 -7.85 -6.51 24.29
C GLY A 71 -9.06 -5.71 23.78
N GLY A 72 -8.83 -4.60 23.07
CA GLY A 72 -9.91 -3.78 22.48
C GLY A 72 -10.40 -4.30 21.14
N ARG A 73 -11.66 -4.01 20.81
CA ARG A 73 -12.25 -4.30 19.50
C ARG A 73 -11.90 -3.22 18.50
N SER A 74 -11.48 -3.62 17.30
CA SER A 74 -10.87 -2.71 16.32
C SER A 74 -11.24 -3.03 14.87
N VAL A 75 -11.27 -1.98 14.03
CA VAL A 75 -11.53 -2.10 12.59
C VAL A 75 -10.58 -1.21 11.80
N ALA A 76 -9.91 -1.79 10.81
CA ALA A 76 -9.32 -1.04 9.70
C ALA A 76 -10.24 -1.17 8.48
N THR A 77 -10.59 -0.06 7.82
CA THR A 77 -11.46 -0.06 6.63
C THR A 77 -10.85 0.66 5.44
N MET A 78 -10.93 0.03 4.27
CA MET A 78 -10.30 0.45 3.01
C MET A 78 -10.97 -0.24 1.83
N LYS A 79 -10.72 0.25 0.61
CA LYS A 79 -10.93 -0.55 -0.61
C LYS A 79 -9.72 -1.47 -0.84
N HIS A 80 -9.92 -2.60 -1.52
CA HIS A 80 -8.90 -3.58 -1.91
C HIS A 80 -7.54 -3.01 -2.34
N VAL A 81 -7.48 -1.95 -3.19
CA VAL A 81 -6.16 -1.39 -3.56
C VAL A 81 -5.38 -0.81 -2.37
N GLY A 82 -6.10 -0.36 -1.35
CA GLY A 82 -5.57 0.06 -0.06
C GLY A 82 -5.00 -1.09 0.77
N LEU A 83 -5.47 -2.32 0.58
CA LEU A 83 -4.88 -3.49 1.24
C LEU A 83 -3.47 -3.80 0.69
N ASN A 84 -3.13 -3.41 -0.55
CA ASN A 84 -1.71 -3.42 -0.98
C ASN A 84 -0.89 -2.39 -0.20
N VAL A 85 -1.43 -1.19 0.03
CA VAL A 85 -0.76 -0.12 0.79
C VAL A 85 -0.56 -0.56 2.25
N ALA A 86 -1.51 -1.31 2.80
CA ALA A 86 -1.50 -1.87 4.16
C ALA A 86 -0.93 -3.31 4.27
N SER A 87 -0.35 -3.88 3.21
CA SER A 87 -0.06 -5.33 3.19
C SER A 87 1.04 -5.75 4.17
N ASP A 88 2.07 -4.91 4.35
CA ASP A 88 3.21 -5.18 5.24
C ASP A 88 2.80 -5.40 6.73
N PRO A 89 2.06 -4.47 7.38
CA PRO A 89 1.52 -4.73 8.71
C PRO A 89 0.49 -5.87 8.73
N PHE A 90 -0.32 -6.06 7.68
CA PHE A 90 -1.31 -7.15 7.60
C PHE A 90 -0.67 -8.55 7.62
N MET A 91 0.38 -8.78 6.82
CA MET A 91 1.09 -10.08 6.81
C MET A 91 1.77 -10.37 8.17
N THR A 92 2.25 -9.32 8.85
CA THR A 92 2.86 -9.45 10.19
C THR A 92 1.82 -9.73 11.28
N LEU A 93 0.62 -9.17 11.16
CA LEU A 93 -0.48 -9.31 12.12
C LEU A 93 -0.93 -10.76 12.30
N ALA A 94 -0.96 -11.55 11.22
CA ALA A 94 -1.30 -12.96 11.28
C ALA A 94 -0.37 -13.76 12.23
N TYR A 95 0.90 -13.34 12.35
CA TYR A 95 1.88 -14.00 13.21
C TYR A 95 1.72 -13.53 14.66
N THR A 96 1.58 -12.22 14.91
CA THR A 96 1.36 -11.72 16.29
C THR A 96 0.03 -12.19 16.87
N GLY A 97 -0.96 -12.38 16.00
CA GLY A 97 -2.37 -12.45 16.38
C GLY A 97 -2.87 -11.16 17.00
N VAL A 98 -4.06 -11.23 17.58
CA VAL A 98 -4.75 -10.14 18.30
C VAL A 98 -5.22 -10.61 19.68
N LYS A 99 -5.58 -9.69 20.59
CA LYS A 99 -6.08 -10.03 21.95
C LYS A 99 -7.56 -9.69 22.13
N GLY A 100 -8.02 -8.58 21.54
CA GLY A 100 -9.42 -8.28 21.28
C GLY A 100 -9.69 -8.36 19.77
N GLY A 101 -10.96 -8.50 19.38
CA GLY A 101 -11.31 -8.80 17.99
C GLY A 101 -10.92 -7.70 17.02
N MET A 102 -10.34 -8.07 15.88
CA MET A 102 -9.93 -7.14 14.83
C MET A 102 -10.47 -7.54 13.47
N LEU A 103 -11.15 -6.58 12.82
CA LEU A 103 -11.63 -6.73 11.45
C LEU A 103 -10.78 -5.92 10.48
N VAL A 104 -10.40 -6.54 9.37
CA VAL A 104 -9.82 -5.88 8.19
C VAL A 104 -10.90 -5.83 7.12
N ILE A 105 -11.60 -4.71 7.04
CA ILE A 105 -12.61 -4.47 6.00
C ILE A 105 -11.89 -4.04 4.73
N SER A 106 -11.81 -4.97 3.78
CA SER A 106 -11.25 -4.73 2.45
C SER A 106 -12.37 -4.82 1.43
N ALA A 107 -12.84 -3.66 0.98
CA ALA A 107 -13.97 -3.59 0.07
C ALA A 107 -13.51 -3.79 -1.38
N ASP A 108 -13.85 -4.93 -1.96
CA ASP A 108 -13.45 -5.32 -3.32
C ASP A 108 -14.32 -4.61 -4.36
N ASP A 109 -13.71 -4.19 -5.48
CA ASP A 109 -14.39 -3.49 -6.59
C ASP A 109 -14.26 -4.24 -7.92
N PRO A 110 -14.82 -5.46 -8.06
CA PRO A 110 -14.94 -6.12 -9.36
C PRO A 110 -15.59 -5.20 -10.38
N GLY A 111 -15.09 -5.19 -11.61
CA GLY A 111 -15.47 -4.25 -12.66
C GLY A 111 -14.80 -2.86 -12.57
N CYS A 112 -13.95 -2.59 -11.56
CA CYS A 112 -13.23 -1.33 -11.40
C CYS A 112 -14.11 -0.06 -11.38
N HIS A 113 -15.32 -0.09 -10.78
CA HIS A 113 -16.24 1.06 -10.80
C HIS A 113 -15.64 2.34 -10.22
N SER A 114 -14.63 2.21 -9.35
CA SER A 114 -13.91 3.30 -8.69
C SER A 114 -12.41 3.00 -8.48
N SER A 115 -11.82 2.07 -9.25
CA SER A 115 -10.51 1.48 -8.96
C SER A 115 -9.57 1.33 -10.16
N GLN A 116 -8.28 1.26 -9.85
CA GLN A 116 -7.17 1.27 -10.81
C GLN A 116 -6.85 -0.12 -11.37
N ASN A 117 -7.27 -1.18 -10.68
CA ASN A 117 -7.20 -2.58 -11.08
C ASN A 117 -8.26 -3.38 -10.30
N GLU A 118 -8.48 -4.62 -10.71
CA GLU A 118 -9.32 -5.58 -9.97
C GLU A 118 -8.42 -6.44 -9.09
N GLN A 119 -8.85 -6.71 -7.86
CA GLN A 119 -8.12 -7.55 -6.91
C GLN A 119 -9.08 -8.33 -6.03
N ASP A 120 -8.71 -9.57 -5.71
CA ASP A 120 -9.48 -10.44 -4.83
C ASP A 120 -8.82 -10.49 -3.45
N SER A 121 -9.41 -9.84 -2.45
CA SER A 121 -8.85 -9.82 -1.09
C SER A 121 -8.78 -11.21 -0.42
N ARG A 122 -9.47 -12.23 -0.96
CA ARG A 122 -9.36 -13.62 -0.49
C ARG A 122 -7.98 -14.21 -0.78
N ARG A 123 -7.28 -13.75 -1.82
CA ARG A 123 -5.86 -14.10 -2.07
C ARG A 123 -4.95 -13.57 -0.96
N TYR A 124 -5.20 -12.36 -0.45
CA TYR A 124 -4.49 -11.83 0.71
C TYR A 124 -4.80 -12.63 1.98
N ALA A 125 -6.08 -12.95 2.24
CA ALA A 125 -6.47 -13.76 3.39
C ALA A 125 -5.83 -15.17 3.37
N ALA A 126 -5.87 -15.85 2.22
CA ALA A 126 -5.24 -17.16 2.03
C ALA A 126 -3.71 -17.11 2.18
N PHE A 127 -3.04 -16.08 1.63
CA PHE A 127 -1.59 -15.90 1.76
C PHE A 127 -1.17 -15.62 3.21
N ALA A 128 -1.95 -14.83 3.96
CA ALA A 128 -1.73 -14.58 5.38
C ALA A 128 -2.22 -15.72 6.29
N GLN A 129 -2.92 -16.74 5.75
CA GLN A 129 -3.56 -17.84 6.48
C GLN A 129 -4.56 -17.37 7.55
N VAL A 130 -5.29 -16.29 7.27
CA VAL A 130 -6.32 -15.70 8.14
C VAL A 130 -7.72 -15.97 7.58
N PRO A 131 -8.75 -16.10 8.44
CA PRO A 131 -10.12 -16.26 8.00
C PRO A 131 -10.63 -15.06 7.19
N CYS A 132 -11.48 -15.32 6.20
CA CYS A 132 -12.17 -14.28 5.42
C CYS A 132 -13.68 -14.55 5.39
N LEU A 133 -14.50 -13.52 5.64
CA LEU A 133 -15.96 -13.59 5.46
C LEU A 133 -16.38 -12.78 4.22
N ASP A 134 -17.27 -13.36 3.43
CA ASP A 134 -17.70 -12.87 2.12
C ASP A 134 -19.25 -12.80 2.07
N PRO A 135 -19.87 -11.70 2.55
CA PRO A 135 -21.33 -11.58 2.65
C PRO A 135 -22.00 -11.54 1.28
N ALA A 136 -23.10 -12.28 1.11
CA ALA A 136 -23.86 -12.26 -0.15
C ALA A 136 -24.97 -11.19 -0.17
N THR A 137 -25.34 -10.62 0.98
CA THR A 137 -26.36 -9.58 1.09
C THR A 137 -26.00 -8.51 2.13
N PRO A 138 -26.60 -7.31 2.07
CA PRO A 138 -26.45 -6.30 3.13
C PRO A 138 -26.94 -6.74 4.52
N GLN A 139 -27.90 -7.68 4.61
CA GLN A 139 -28.32 -8.29 5.87
C GLN A 139 -27.23 -9.17 6.46
N GLU A 140 -26.65 -10.07 5.66
CA GLU A 140 -25.50 -10.87 6.09
C GLU A 140 -24.30 -9.99 6.44
N ALA A 141 -24.08 -8.88 5.72
CA ALA A 141 -23.03 -7.93 6.04
C ALA A 141 -23.23 -7.18 7.38
N TYR A 142 -24.46 -7.11 7.90
CA TYR A 142 -24.76 -6.66 9.26
C TYR A 142 -24.55 -7.81 10.27
N ASP A 143 -25.14 -8.97 10.03
CA ASP A 143 -25.11 -10.11 10.96
C ASP A 143 -23.70 -10.71 11.15
N MET A 144 -22.88 -10.74 10.09
CA MET A 144 -21.53 -11.31 10.11
C MET A 144 -20.54 -10.51 10.96
N ILE A 145 -20.74 -9.20 11.17
CA ILE A 145 -19.78 -8.35 11.90
C ILE A 145 -19.63 -8.79 13.37
N ALA A 146 -20.73 -9.15 14.03
CA ALA A 146 -20.68 -9.66 15.40
C ALA A 146 -19.94 -11.00 15.48
N PHE A 147 -20.29 -11.94 14.59
CA PHE A 147 -19.62 -13.23 14.44
C PHE A 147 -18.12 -13.06 14.12
N ALA A 148 -17.75 -12.08 13.29
CA ALA A 148 -16.37 -11.82 12.92
C ALA A 148 -15.52 -11.38 14.13
N PHE A 149 -16.05 -10.51 15.00
CA PHE A 149 -15.36 -10.17 16.25
C PHE A 149 -15.22 -11.39 17.17
N GLU A 150 -16.29 -12.16 17.36
CA GLU A 150 -16.28 -13.36 18.22
C GLU A 150 -15.31 -14.43 17.71
N PHE A 151 -15.24 -14.64 16.39
CA PHE A 151 -14.29 -15.57 15.75
C PHE A 151 -12.85 -15.07 15.86
N SER A 152 -12.64 -13.76 15.68
CA SER A 152 -11.33 -13.11 15.85
C SER A 152 -10.79 -13.24 17.27
N GLU A 153 -11.67 -13.12 18.27
CA GLU A 153 -11.37 -13.29 19.69
C GLU A 153 -11.11 -14.76 20.05
N MET A 154 -11.97 -15.67 19.59
CA MET A 154 -11.86 -17.12 19.83
C MET A 154 -10.52 -17.69 19.32
N PHE A 155 -10.08 -17.29 18.13
CA PHE A 155 -8.85 -17.77 17.51
C PHE A 155 -7.65 -16.83 17.68
N GLU A 156 -7.79 -15.70 18.38
CA GLU A 156 -6.77 -14.65 18.54
C GLU A 156 -6.13 -14.20 17.21
N THR A 157 -6.92 -14.11 16.14
CA THR A 157 -6.47 -13.87 14.75
C THR A 157 -7.30 -12.74 14.12
N PRO A 158 -6.76 -11.87 13.26
CA PRO A 158 -7.59 -10.92 12.53
C PRO A 158 -8.56 -11.64 11.58
N VAL A 159 -9.74 -11.09 11.35
CA VAL A 159 -10.68 -11.56 10.33
C VAL A 159 -10.71 -10.56 9.17
N VAL A 160 -10.48 -11.04 7.95
CA VAL A 160 -10.75 -10.25 6.74
C VAL A 160 -12.25 -10.25 6.50
N PHE A 161 -12.82 -9.08 6.26
CA PHE A 161 -14.23 -8.92 5.94
C PHE A 161 -14.33 -8.26 4.56
N ARG A 162 -14.88 -8.98 3.59
CA ARG A 162 -14.80 -8.67 2.16
C ARG A 162 -16.18 -8.41 1.56
N PRO A 163 -16.78 -7.23 1.77
CA PRO A 163 -17.92 -6.82 0.97
C PRO A 163 -17.44 -6.42 -0.44
N THR A 164 -18.20 -6.75 -1.49
CA THR A 164 -17.96 -6.19 -2.83
C THR A 164 -18.78 -4.92 -3.05
N THR A 165 -18.50 -4.14 -4.11
CA THR A 165 -19.25 -2.92 -4.50
C THR A 165 -20.78 -3.09 -4.45
N ARG A 166 -21.31 -4.28 -4.79
CA ARG A 166 -22.75 -4.59 -4.75
C ARG A 166 -23.31 -4.76 -3.33
N ILE A 167 -22.49 -5.23 -2.38
CA ILE A 167 -22.84 -5.27 -0.96
C ILE A 167 -22.75 -3.86 -0.37
N CYS A 168 -21.60 -3.20 -0.55
CA CYS A 168 -21.32 -1.87 -0.03
C CYS A 168 -22.38 -0.83 -0.41
N HIS A 169 -22.72 -0.74 -1.70
CA HIS A 169 -23.67 0.23 -2.23
C HIS A 169 -25.10 -0.32 -2.41
N GLY A 170 -25.32 -1.61 -2.12
CA GLY A 170 -26.64 -2.21 -2.10
C GLY A 170 -27.52 -1.59 -1.01
N LYS A 171 -28.84 -1.59 -1.21
CA LYS A 171 -29.82 -1.19 -0.19
C LYS A 171 -30.89 -2.25 0.00
N SER A 172 -31.15 -2.60 1.25
CA SER A 172 -32.24 -3.49 1.62
C SER A 172 -32.81 -3.10 2.98
N ASP A 173 -33.96 -3.68 3.32
CA ASP A 173 -34.43 -3.73 4.69
C ASP A 173 -33.50 -4.62 5.52
N ILE A 174 -32.94 -4.06 6.58
CA ILE A 174 -32.08 -4.77 7.55
C ILE A 174 -32.89 -5.00 8.82
N LYS A 175 -33.11 -6.26 9.16
CA LYS A 175 -33.66 -6.66 10.46
C LYS A 175 -32.54 -6.61 11.50
N LEU A 176 -32.67 -5.67 12.43
CA LEU A 176 -31.67 -5.47 13.47
C LEU A 176 -31.70 -6.61 14.50
N GLN A 177 -30.58 -6.84 15.18
CA GLN A 177 -30.48 -7.81 16.26
C GLN A 177 -30.07 -7.11 17.55
N THR A 178 -30.54 -7.61 18.69
CA THR A 178 -30.05 -7.16 20.01
C THR A 178 -28.69 -7.79 20.26
N LEU A 179 -27.66 -7.25 19.62
CA LEU A 179 -26.28 -7.67 19.85
C LEU A 179 -25.93 -7.46 21.33
N ALA A 180 -25.45 -8.52 21.98
CA ALA A 180 -25.11 -8.48 23.40
C ALA A 180 -23.86 -7.60 23.60
N PRO A 181 -23.83 -6.71 24.61
CA PRO A 181 -22.62 -5.98 24.98
C PRO A 181 -21.57 -6.96 25.54
N THR A 182 -20.69 -7.44 24.68
CA THR A 182 -19.47 -8.16 25.05
C THR A 182 -18.55 -7.20 25.80
N GLY A 183 -18.34 -7.44 27.09
CA GLY A 183 -17.39 -6.68 27.89
C GLY A 183 -16.00 -7.30 27.85
N HIS A 184 -15.05 -6.60 27.24
CA HIS A 184 -13.63 -6.94 27.22
C HIS A 184 -12.83 -5.98 28.12
N GLU A 185 -11.77 -6.48 28.77
CA GLU A 185 -10.90 -5.64 29.61
C GLU A 185 -9.73 -5.06 28.80
N ILE A 186 -9.65 -3.73 28.75
CA ILE A 186 -8.55 -3.00 28.10
C ILE A 186 -7.29 -3.05 29.00
N GLY A 187 -6.33 -3.89 28.62
CA GLY A 187 -5.05 -4.07 29.30
C GLY A 187 -3.96 -4.64 28.39
N PHE A 188 -3.05 -3.78 27.92
CA PHE A 188 -1.88 -4.21 27.15
C PHE A 188 -0.89 -5.01 28.01
N GLU A 189 -0.57 -6.21 27.55
CA GLU A 189 0.27 -7.17 28.26
C GLU A 189 1.62 -7.32 27.57
N LYS A 190 2.72 -7.21 28.32
CA LYS A 190 4.07 -7.22 27.74
C LYS A 190 4.56 -8.66 27.48
N ILE A 191 4.25 -9.18 26.29
CA ILE A 191 4.70 -10.50 25.80
C ILE A 191 5.64 -10.33 24.58
N PRO A 192 6.95 -10.05 24.78
CA PRO A 192 7.88 -9.79 23.66
C PRO A 192 7.98 -10.94 22.64
N GLN A 193 7.79 -12.18 23.08
CA GLN A 193 7.79 -13.39 22.25
C GLN A 193 6.58 -13.47 21.29
N ARG A 194 5.53 -12.68 21.54
CA ARG A 194 4.32 -12.59 20.72
C ARG A 194 4.23 -11.29 19.93
N TRP A 195 4.73 -10.17 20.49
CA TRP A 195 4.60 -8.84 19.86
C TRP A 195 5.84 -8.39 19.07
N VAL A 196 7.02 -8.97 19.29
CA VAL A 196 8.27 -8.57 18.59
C VAL A 196 8.72 -9.68 17.66
N MET A 197 8.50 -9.53 16.34
CA MET A 197 8.80 -10.55 15.33
C MET A 197 10.30 -10.66 14.97
N LEU A 198 11.15 -10.87 15.98
CA LEU A 198 12.51 -11.38 15.78
C LEU A 198 12.45 -12.76 15.10
N PRO A 199 13.44 -13.17 14.28
CA PRO A 199 13.41 -14.45 13.56
C PRO A 199 13.23 -15.70 14.45
N ALA A 200 13.64 -15.64 15.72
CA ALA A 200 13.40 -16.71 16.69
C ALA A 200 11.93 -16.78 17.15
N HIS A 201 11.26 -15.64 17.29
CA HIS A 201 9.85 -15.55 17.66
C HIS A 201 8.94 -15.84 16.46
N ALA A 202 9.22 -15.23 15.31
CA ALA A 202 8.43 -15.37 14.09
C ALA A 202 8.25 -16.84 13.64
N ARG A 203 9.31 -17.67 13.76
CA ARG A 203 9.23 -19.11 13.47
C ARG A 203 8.27 -19.86 14.39
N VAL A 204 8.26 -19.54 15.68
CA VAL A 204 7.34 -20.14 16.67
C VAL A 204 5.91 -19.63 16.45
N ARG A 205 5.76 -18.34 16.14
CA ARG A 205 4.45 -17.73 15.86
C ARG A 205 3.82 -18.24 14.55
N HIS A 206 4.62 -18.57 13.54
CA HIS A 206 4.15 -19.26 12.35
C HIS A 206 3.58 -20.64 12.68
N GLN A 207 4.25 -21.42 13.55
CA GLN A 207 3.70 -22.70 14.01
C GLN A 207 2.34 -22.51 14.71
N VAL A 208 2.22 -21.53 15.61
CA VAL A 208 0.94 -21.22 16.28
C VAL A 208 -0.16 -20.77 15.31
N LEU A 209 0.17 -20.18 14.16
CA LEU A 209 -0.78 -19.85 13.09
C LEU A 209 -1.21 -21.11 12.31
N ILE A 210 -0.29 -22.03 12.04
CA ILE A 210 -0.55 -23.32 11.38
C ILE A 210 -1.40 -24.25 12.28
N ASP A 211 -1.07 -24.34 13.57
CA ASP A 211 -1.73 -25.23 14.54
C ASP A 211 -3.23 -24.92 14.68
N LYS A 212 -3.65 -23.68 14.40
CA LYS A 212 -5.05 -23.22 14.48
C LYS A 212 -5.88 -23.47 13.20
N GLN A 213 -5.26 -23.84 12.08
CA GLN A 213 -5.95 -23.89 10.79
C GLN A 213 -7.05 -24.97 10.75
N GLU A 214 -6.81 -26.15 11.33
CA GLU A 214 -7.79 -27.24 11.38
C GLU A 214 -9.01 -26.87 12.24
N GLU A 215 -8.79 -26.21 13.39
CA GLU A 215 -9.88 -25.76 14.27
C GLU A 215 -10.73 -24.65 13.63
N MET A 216 -10.09 -23.68 12.95
CA MET A 216 -10.81 -22.63 12.20
C MET A 216 -11.62 -23.21 11.04
N ALA A 217 -11.06 -24.17 10.29
CA ALA A 217 -11.77 -24.84 9.21
C ALA A 217 -12.99 -25.63 9.74
N ALA A 218 -12.84 -26.39 10.83
CA ALA A 218 -13.94 -27.12 11.45
C ALA A 218 -15.05 -26.21 11.98
N ALA A 219 -14.71 -25.03 12.53
CA ALA A 219 -15.67 -24.04 12.98
C ALA A 219 -16.48 -23.42 11.82
N LEU A 220 -15.87 -23.22 10.65
CA LEU A 220 -16.52 -22.66 9.47
C LEU A 220 -17.30 -23.71 8.64
N GLU A 221 -16.85 -24.97 8.62
CA GLU A 221 -17.52 -26.11 7.97
C GLU A 221 -19.01 -26.21 8.37
N THR A 222 -19.30 -26.01 9.67
CA THR A 222 -20.67 -26.06 10.22
C THR A 222 -21.33 -24.69 10.40
N SER A 223 -20.74 -23.61 9.87
CA SER A 223 -21.27 -22.25 10.05
C SER A 223 -22.47 -21.95 9.13
N GLN A 224 -23.45 -21.18 9.62
CA GLN A 224 -24.68 -20.81 8.88
C GLN A 224 -24.45 -20.02 7.58
N TRP A 225 -23.21 -19.56 7.36
CA TRP A 225 -22.79 -18.81 6.17
C TRP A 225 -22.54 -19.72 4.95
N ASN A 226 -22.34 -21.02 5.21
CA ASN A 226 -22.21 -22.07 4.20
C ASN A 226 -23.51 -22.88 4.15
N GLN A 227 -24.09 -23.07 2.97
CA GLN A 227 -25.45 -23.62 2.83
C GLN A 227 -25.53 -24.57 1.61
N LEU A 228 -25.83 -25.84 1.86
CA LEU A 228 -25.99 -26.89 0.86
C LEU A 228 -27.48 -27.21 0.61
N GLU A 229 -27.93 -27.09 -0.63
CA GLU A 229 -29.25 -27.47 -1.12
C GLU A 229 -29.14 -28.64 -2.10
N MET A 230 -29.58 -29.82 -1.69
CA MET A 230 -29.51 -31.05 -2.50
C MET A 230 -30.82 -31.31 -3.24
N VAL A 231 -30.74 -31.56 -4.55
CA VAL A 231 -31.89 -31.88 -5.40
C VAL A 231 -31.83 -33.34 -5.85
N GLU A 232 -32.82 -34.14 -5.47
CA GLU A 232 -32.83 -35.59 -5.70
C GLU A 232 -32.71 -35.93 -7.20
N GLY A 233 -31.64 -36.64 -7.57
CA GLY A 233 -31.36 -37.01 -8.96
C GLY A 233 -31.05 -35.82 -9.87
N ALA A 234 -30.43 -34.75 -9.37
CA ALA A 234 -29.74 -33.76 -10.19
C ALA A 234 -28.33 -34.28 -10.53
N ALA A 235 -27.95 -34.28 -11.81
CA ALA A 235 -26.60 -34.68 -12.25
C ALA A 235 -25.61 -33.49 -12.30
N PHE A 236 -26.07 -32.28 -12.01
CA PHE A 236 -25.29 -31.04 -12.07
C PHE A 236 -25.30 -30.33 -10.71
N GLY A 237 -24.14 -29.84 -10.30
CA GLY A 237 -23.94 -29.06 -9.08
C GLY A 237 -23.41 -27.66 -9.36
N ILE A 238 -23.78 -26.68 -8.54
CA ILE A 238 -23.24 -25.32 -8.61
C ILE A 238 -22.69 -24.92 -7.24
N ILE A 239 -21.43 -24.50 -7.18
CA ILE A 239 -20.79 -23.95 -5.99
C ILE A 239 -20.60 -22.44 -6.22
N ALA A 240 -21.04 -21.58 -5.31
CA ALA A 240 -20.94 -20.13 -5.51
C ALA A 240 -20.60 -19.36 -4.22
N SER A 241 -19.73 -18.35 -4.33
CA SER A 241 -19.19 -17.62 -3.18
C SER A 241 -19.68 -16.18 -3.09
N GLY A 242 -19.99 -15.70 -1.88
CA GLY A 242 -20.34 -14.30 -1.66
C GLY A 242 -21.53 -13.83 -2.50
N VAL A 243 -21.46 -12.61 -3.06
CA VAL A 243 -22.53 -12.05 -3.91
C VAL A 243 -22.83 -12.91 -5.15
N ALA A 244 -21.84 -13.63 -5.69
CA ALA A 244 -22.03 -14.51 -6.85
C ALA A 244 -23.03 -15.66 -6.57
N SER A 245 -23.21 -16.03 -5.29
CA SER A 245 -24.22 -17.00 -4.84
C SER A 245 -25.66 -16.54 -5.12
N VAL A 246 -25.93 -15.23 -5.07
CA VAL A 246 -27.26 -14.68 -5.39
C VAL A 246 -27.54 -14.78 -6.89
N TYR A 247 -26.57 -14.40 -7.73
CA TYR A 247 -26.70 -14.53 -9.18
C TYR A 247 -26.83 -15.99 -9.63
N ALA A 248 -26.08 -16.90 -8.98
CA ALA A 248 -26.17 -18.33 -9.25
C ALA A 248 -27.59 -18.86 -8.97
N LYS A 249 -28.17 -18.51 -7.82
CA LYS A 249 -29.53 -18.94 -7.46
C LYS A 249 -30.59 -18.37 -8.41
N GLU A 250 -30.52 -17.08 -8.71
CA GLU A 250 -31.47 -16.42 -9.63
C GLU A 250 -31.37 -16.99 -11.07
N ALA A 251 -30.17 -17.35 -11.53
CA ALA A 251 -29.97 -18.01 -12.82
C ALA A 251 -30.53 -19.44 -12.85
N ILE A 252 -30.34 -20.24 -11.79
CA ILE A 252 -30.94 -21.58 -11.65
C ILE A 252 -32.47 -21.49 -11.77
N ASP A 253 -33.09 -20.59 -11.00
CA ASP A 253 -34.55 -20.42 -10.95
C ASP A 253 -35.13 -19.91 -12.28
N LYS A 254 -34.42 -18.99 -12.97
CA LYS A 254 -34.85 -18.43 -14.26
C LYS A 254 -34.70 -19.40 -15.43
N LEU A 255 -33.60 -20.14 -15.48
CA LEU A 255 -33.31 -21.12 -16.54
C LEU A 255 -34.06 -22.45 -16.32
N GLY A 256 -34.62 -22.67 -15.11
CA GLY A 256 -35.31 -23.92 -14.76
C GLY A 256 -34.37 -25.12 -14.63
N VAL A 257 -33.09 -24.88 -14.33
CA VAL A 257 -32.04 -25.91 -14.32
C VAL A 257 -32.16 -26.77 -13.05
N LYS A 258 -32.23 -28.09 -13.23
CA LYS A 258 -32.24 -29.05 -12.11
C LYS A 258 -30.81 -29.28 -11.59
N ALA A 259 -30.33 -28.40 -10.71
CA ALA A 259 -29.02 -28.48 -10.07
C ALA A 259 -29.11 -28.54 -8.55
N SER A 260 -28.19 -29.29 -7.91
CA SER A 260 -27.86 -29.11 -6.48
C SER A 260 -26.94 -27.90 -6.32
N TYR A 261 -26.97 -27.23 -5.16
CA TYR A 261 -26.37 -25.91 -4.99
C TYR A 261 -25.68 -25.74 -3.63
N LEU A 262 -24.46 -25.20 -3.63
CA LEU A 262 -23.68 -24.91 -2.42
C LEU A 262 -23.25 -23.43 -2.40
N LYS A 263 -23.78 -22.69 -1.44
CA LYS A 263 -23.27 -21.37 -1.07
C LYS A 263 -22.06 -21.49 -0.16
N ILE A 264 -21.02 -20.70 -0.44
CA ILE A 264 -19.87 -20.49 0.45
C ILE A 264 -19.81 -19.02 0.88
N GLY A 265 -19.86 -18.77 2.19
CA GLY A 265 -19.81 -17.43 2.78
C GLY A 265 -18.52 -17.12 3.56
N ALA A 266 -17.60 -18.09 3.67
CA ALA A 266 -16.36 -17.95 4.43
C ALA A 266 -15.19 -18.76 3.86
N TYR A 267 -13.96 -18.33 4.17
CA TYR A 267 -12.71 -19.05 3.99
C TYR A 267 -12.02 -19.27 5.36
N PRO A 268 -11.44 -20.46 5.66
CA PRO A 268 -11.42 -21.68 4.84
C PRO A 268 -12.80 -22.22 4.43
N ALA A 269 -12.85 -22.79 3.22
CA ALA A 269 -14.08 -23.28 2.60
C ALA A 269 -14.50 -24.66 3.15
N PRO A 270 -15.82 -24.98 3.18
CA PRO A 270 -16.35 -26.21 3.78
C PRO A 270 -16.00 -27.45 2.96
N THR A 271 -14.99 -28.20 3.40
CA THR A 271 -14.41 -29.34 2.71
C THR A 271 -15.34 -30.56 2.66
N GLY A 272 -16.14 -30.76 3.70
CA GLY A 272 -17.15 -31.80 3.81
C GLY A 272 -18.33 -31.53 2.88
N LEU A 273 -18.88 -30.31 2.91
CA LEU A 273 -20.00 -29.94 2.03
C LEU A 273 -19.62 -29.99 0.55
N ILE A 274 -18.39 -29.59 0.19
CA ILE A 274 -17.87 -29.73 -1.19
C ILE A 274 -17.82 -31.21 -1.60
N ARG A 275 -17.36 -32.10 -0.71
CA ARG A 275 -17.30 -33.56 -0.99
C ARG A 275 -18.69 -34.20 -1.05
N GLU A 276 -19.63 -33.76 -0.23
CA GLU A 276 -21.03 -34.25 -0.25
C GLU A 276 -21.70 -33.92 -1.59
N LEU A 277 -21.61 -32.65 -2.03
CA LEU A 277 -22.11 -32.24 -3.34
C LEU A 277 -21.43 -33.04 -4.46
N ALA A 278 -20.10 -33.09 -4.48
CA ALA A 278 -19.33 -33.78 -5.52
C ALA A 278 -19.53 -35.31 -5.54
N GLY A 279 -19.98 -35.92 -4.44
CA GLY A 279 -20.36 -37.33 -4.38
C GLY A 279 -21.75 -37.64 -4.97
N SER A 280 -22.49 -36.62 -5.40
CA SER A 280 -23.90 -36.73 -5.84
C SER A 280 -24.18 -36.27 -7.27
N VAL A 281 -23.21 -35.63 -7.93
CA VAL A 281 -23.34 -35.02 -9.27
C VAL A 281 -22.21 -35.46 -10.19
N GLU A 282 -22.47 -35.47 -11.50
CA GLU A 282 -21.50 -35.81 -12.55
C GLU A 282 -20.65 -34.60 -12.98
N LYS A 283 -21.17 -33.38 -12.75
CA LYS A 283 -20.53 -32.11 -13.13
C LYS A 283 -20.75 -31.03 -12.06
N ILE A 284 -19.75 -30.19 -11.81
CA ILE A 284 -19.83 -28.98 -10.98
C ILE A 284 -19.41 -27.74 -11.78
N LEU A 285 -20.13 -26.64 -11.60
CA LEU A 285 -19.68 -25.30 -11.98
C LEU A 285 -19.38 -24.47 -10.72
N VAL A 286 -18.18 -23.91 -10.61
CA VAL A 286 -17.75 -23.00 -9.54
C VAL A 286 -17.89 -21.55 -9.99
N ILE A 287 -18.66 -20.75 -9.26
CA ILE A 287 -19.05 -19.38 -9.61
C ILE A 287 -18.55 -18.42 -8.54
N GLU A 288 -17.40 -17.81 -8.80
CA GLU A 288 -16.78 -16.80 -7.94
C GLU A 288 -16.24 -15.65 -8.79
N GLU A 289 -16.16 -14.45 -8.21
CA GLU A 289 -15.58 -13.28 -8.90
C GLU A 289 -14.06 -13.41 -9.00
N LEU A 290 -13.44 -12.69 -9.95
CA LEU A 290 -11.99 -12.52 -10.08
C LEU A 290 -11.16 -13.83 -10.06
N GLU A 291 -10.57 -14.23 -8.94
CA GLU A 291 -9.61 -15.34 -8.87
C GLU A 291 -10.26 -16.72 -8.56
N PRO A 292 -9.67 -17.86 -9.00
CA PRO A 292 -10.16 -19.22 -8.74
C PRO A 292 -9.86 -19.72 -7.30
N VAL A 293 -10.20 -18.95 -6.27
CA VAL A 293 -9.87 -19.28 -4.87
C VAL A 293 -10.66 -20.49 -4.37
N VAL A 294 -11.97 -20.55 -4.65
CA VAL A 294 -12.82 -21.71 -4.35
C VAL A 294 -12.56 -22.84 -5.33
N GLU A 295 -12.37 -22.53 -6.62
CA GLU A 295 -12.14 -23.55 -7.65
C GLU A 295 -10.86 -24.39 -7.39
N GLU A 296 -9.76 -23.76 -7.01
CA GLU A 296 -8.51 -24.45 -6.63
C GLU A 296 -8.74 -25.42 -5.46
N ILE A 297 -9.56 -25.03 -4.47
CA ILE A 297 -9.94 -25.88 -3.33
C ILE A 297 -10.84 -27.03 -3.78
N VAL A 298 -11.85 -26.77 -4.61
CA VAL A 298 -12.77 -27.80 -5.14
C VAL A 298 -12.01 -28.83 -5.98
N ARG A 299 -11.14 -28.41 -6.90
CA ARG A 299 -10.28 -29.30 -7.70
C ARG A 299 -9.32 -30.12 -6.83
N THR A 300 -8.86 -29.58 -5.70
CA THR A 300 -8.03 -30.31 -4.74
C THR A 300 -8.82 -31.38 -3.98
N ILE A 301 -10.03 -31.05 -3.50
CA ILE A 301 -10.90 -31.98 -2.74
C ILE A 301 -11.45 -33.12 -3.60
N THR A 302 -11.76 -32.83 -4.87
CA THR A 302 -12.35 -33.78 -5.84
C THR A 302 -11.29 -34.59 -6.60
N SER A 303 -10.00 -34.43 -6.28
CA SER A 303 -8.92 -35.20 -6.89
C SER A 303 -9.09 -36.71 -6.68
N GLY A 304 -9.36 -37.44 -7.76
CA GLY A 304 -9.66 -38.88 -7.74
C GLY A 304 -11.16 -39.24 -7.67
N MET A 305 -12.05 -38.25 -7.74
CA MET A 305 -13.50 -38.44 -7.93
C MET A 305 -13.85 -38.33 -9.43
N ASP A 306 -14.91 -39.03 -9.85
CA ASP A 306 -15.38 -39.03 -11.25
C ASP A 306 -16.42 -37.90 -11.45
N VAL A 307 -15.93 -36.66 -11.46
CA VAL A 307 -16.75 -35.43 -11.54
C VAL A 307 -16.07 -34.35 -12.38
N GLU A 308 -16.77 -33.78 -13.35
CA GLU A 308 -16.25 -32.72 -14.21
C GLU A 308 -16.35 -31.35 -13.53
N ILE A 309 -15.22 -30.64 -13.35
CA ILE A 309 -15.18 -29.33 -12.66
C ILE A 309 -14.92 -28.20 -13.65
N HIS A 310 -15.88 -27.28 -13.76
CA HIS A 310 -15.77 -25.99 -14.46
C HIS A 310 -15.70 -24.82 -13.48
N GLY A 311 -15.19 -23.69 -13.95
CA GLY A 311 -15.05 -22.43 -13.25
C GLY A 311 -14.46 -21.38 -14.20
N LYS A 312 -13.20 -20.98 -14.00
CA LYS A 312 -12.51 -19.96 -14.81
C LYS A 312 -12.12 -20.38 -16.24
N ASP A 313 -12.44 -21.62 -16.64
CA ASP A 313 -12.45 -22.05 -18.05
C ASP A 313 -13.66 -21.49 -18.82
N VAL A 314 -14.77 -21.21 -18.12
CA VAL A 314 -16.02 -20.64 -18.68
C VAL A 314 -16.42 -19.28 -18.07
N ILE A 315 -15.80 -18.87 -16.95
CA ILE A 315 -16.01 -17.58 -16.28
C ILE A 315 -14.71 -16.75 -16.35
N ALA A 316 -14.82 -15.45 -16.62
CA ALA A 316 -13.65 -14.58 -16.70
C ALA A 316 -12.94 -14.41 -15.34
N ARG A 317 -11.61 -14.22 -15.37
CA ARG A 317 -10.80 -13.79 -14.21
C ARG A 317 -10.77 -12.26 -14.01
N TYR A 318 -11.63 -11.55 -14.72
CA TYR A 318 -11.73 -10.09 -14.76
C TYR A 318 -13.18 -9.71 -15.04
N GLY A 319 -13.57 -8.50 -14.65
CA GLY A 319 -14.94 -7.99 -14.69
C GLY A 319 -15.77 -8.41 -13.47
N GLU A 320 -16.78 -7.57 -13.19
CA GLU A 320 -17.83 -7.87 -12.22
C GLU A 320 -18.78 -8.96 -12.74
N LEU A 321 -19.10 -9.93 -11.89
CA LEU A 321 -20.17 -10.87 -12.21
C LEU A 321 -21.53 -10.18 -12.13
N ASN A 322 -22.30 -10.34 -13.18
CA ASN A 322 -23.72 -9.98 -13.24
C ASN A 322 -24.54 -11.21 -13.61
N LEU A 323 -25.86 -11.11 -13.44
CA LEU A 323 -26.76 -12.22 -13.73
C LEU A 323 -26.60 -12.77 -15.16
N GLY A 324 -26.47 -11.92 -16.18
CA GLY A 324 -26.30 -12.37 -17.56
C GLY A 324 -25.00 -13.17 -17.76
N THR A 325 -23.89 -12.77 -17.14
CA THR A 325 -22.65 -13.56 -17.17
C THR A 325 -22.71 -14.87 -16.40
N VAL A 326 -23.59 -14.95 -15.39
CA VAL A 326 -23.82 -16.18 -14.63
C VAL A 326 -24.81 -17.10 -15.36
N GLU A 327 -25.84 -16.56 -16.00
CA GLU A 327 -26.69 -17.28 -16.95
C GLU A 327 -25.86 -17.85 -18.13
N LEU A 328 -24.88 -17.12 -18.69
CA LEU A 328 -23.93 -17.65 -19.69
C LEU A 328 -23.26 -18.95 -19.21
N ALA A 329 -22.65 -18.91 -18.02
CA ALA A 329 -21.88 -20.04 -17.49
C ALA A 329 -22.78 -21.22 -17.08
N VAL A 330 -23.90 -20.94 -16.40
CA VAL A 330 -24.86 -21.97 -15.97
C VAL A 330 -25.51 -22.65 -17.18
N ALA A 331 -25.94 -21.89 -18.19
CA ALA A 331 -26.51 -22.46 -19.41
C ALA A 331 -25.50 -23.32 -20.16
N GLY A 332 -24.29 -22.81 -20.40
CA GLY A 332 -23.22 -23.55 -21.10
C GLY A 332 -22.84 -24.84 -20.39
N ALA A 333 -22.63 -24.80 -19.07
CA ALA A 333 -22.29 -25.98 -18.27
C ALA A 333 -23.44 -27.01 -18.21
N ALA A 334 -24.70 -26.56 -18.23
CA ALA A 334 -25.89 -27.42 -18.28
C ALA A 334 -26.24 -27.94 -19.69
N GLY A 335 -25.50 -27.53 -20.74
CA GLY A 335 -25.75 -27.95 -22.13
C GLY A 335 -26.92 -27.23 -22.81
N LEU A 336 -27.21 -25.99 -22.42
CA LEU A 336 -28.23 -25.11 -23.03
C LEU A 336 -27.58 -24.08 -23.97
N ASP A 337 -28.22 -23.78 -25.11
CA ASP A 337 -27.72 -22.80 -26.10
C ASP A 337 -27.76 -21.35 -25.57
N TYR A 338 -26.59 -20.75 -25.31
CA TYR A 338 -26.34 -19.40 -24.73
C TYR A 338 -24.84 -19.00 -24.98
N THR A 339 -24.38 -17.72 -24.98
CA THR A 339 -23.21 -17.29 -25.84
C THR A 339 -22.02 -16.38 -25.29
N GLY A 340 -20.82 -16.90 -24.80
CA GLY A 340 -19.49 -16.21 -24.46
C GLY A 340 -18.39 -17.06 -23.66
N TYR A 341 -17.15 -16.69 -23.14
CA TYR A 341 -15.91 -15.87 -23.53
C TYR A 341 -14.68 -15.84 -22.47
N THR A 342 -13.34 -16.09 -22.76
CA THR A 342 -12.15 -16.16 -21.76
C THR A 342 -10.64 -15.85 -22.23
N ALA A 343 -9.56 -15.77 -21.36
CA ALA A 343 -8.08 -15.47 -21.69
C ALA A 343 -6.87 -15.72 -20.61
N PRO A 344 -5.51 -15.69 -20.92
CA PRO A 344 -4.30 -16.09 -20.06
C PRO A 344 -2.93 -15.23 -19.99
N GLY A 345 -1.80 -15.64 -19.29
CA GLY A 345 -0.42 -14.94 -19.16
C GLY A 345 0.84 -15.69 -18.48
N THR A 346 2.10 -15.11 -18.35
CA THR A 346 3.39 -15.72 -17.72
C THR A 346 4.68 -14.79 -17.40
N ASP A 347 5.93 -15.30 -17.06
CA ASP A 347 6.94 -14.85 -15.99
C ASP A 347 8.53 -15.07 -16.17
N ILE A 348 9.52 -14.44 -15.40
CA ILE A 348 11.03 -14.79 -15.25
C ILE A 348 11.96 -14.00 -14.19
N GLU A 349 13.29 -14.34 -13.93
CA GLU A 349 14.26 -13.87 -12.81
C GLU A 349 15.83 -13.67 -13.13
N LEU A 350 16.70 -12.99 -12.28
CA LEU A 350 18.20 -12.64 -12.44
C LEU A 350 19.02 -12.10 -11.15
N PRO A 351 20.37 -11.83 -11.15
CA PRO A 351 21.23 -11.42 -9.97
C PRO A 351 21.54 -9.90 -9.70
N ASN A 352 22.15 -9.58 -8.52
CA ASN A 352 22.15 -8.27 -7.81
C ASN A 352 23.28 -7.23 -8.11
N ARG A 353 22.98 -5.91 -8.05
CA ARG A 353 23.89 -4.73 -8.09
C ARG A 353 23.31 -3.51 -7.32
N PRO A 354 24.03 -2.86 -6.37
CA PRO A 354 23.51 -1.70 -5.62
C PRO A 354 23.60 -0.36 -6.40
N PRO A 355 22.60 0.54 -6.29
CA PRO A 355 22.58 1.81 -7.03
C PRO A 355 23.28 2.97 -6.30
N VAL A 356 23.96 3.84 -7.05
CA VAL A 356 24.68 5.03 -6.53
C VAL A 356 24.53 6.25 -7.43
N MET A 357 24.56 7.46 -6.86
CA MET A 357 24.51 8.71 -7.64
C MET A 357 25.74 8.88 -8.53
N CYS A 358 25.50 9.28 -9.78
CA CYS A 358 26.54 9.59 -10.77
C CYS A 358 27.62 10.55 -10.21
N PRO A 359 28.88 10.44 -10.66
CA PRO A 359 29.90 11.47 -10.44
C PRO A 359 29.36 12.87 -10.78
N GLY A 360 29.54 13.83 -9.87
CA GLY A 360 29.06 15.20 -10.00
C GLY A 360 27.54 15.39 -10.18
N CYS A 361 26.71 14.40 -9.82
CA CYS A 361 25.25 14.59 -9.71
C CYS A 361 24.92 15.78 -8.77
N PRO A 362 24.10 16.75 -9.19
CA PRO A 362 23.83 17.97 -8.42
C PRO A 362 23.11 17.73 -7.09
N HIS A 363 22.25 16.72 -7.01
CA HIS A 363 21.54 16.35 -5.77
C HIS A 363 22.49 16.09 -4.58
N ARG A 364 23.75 15.73 -4.84
CA ARG A 364 24.78 15.56 -3.83
C ARG A 364 25.16 16.88 -3.14
N GLY A 365 25.15 18.00 -3.86
CA GLY A 365 25.30 19.33 -3.29
C GLY A 365 24.10 19.72 -2.43
N SER A 366 22.89 19.47 -2.95
CA SER A 366 21.62 19.67 -2.22
C SER A 366 21.61 18.94 -0.88
N TYR A 367 21.87 17.63 -0.87
CA TYR A 367 21.88 16.82 0.35
C TYR A 367 23.00 17.19 1.33
N TYR A 368 24.19 17.53 0.85
CA TYR A 368 25.26 18.05 1.71
C TYR A 368 24.82 19.35 2.42
N ALA A 369 24.17 20.26 1.69
CA ALA A 369 23.71 21.53 2.23
C ALA A 369 22.51 21.39 3.18
N MET A 370 21.52 20.56 2.84
CA MET A 370 20.40 20.17 3.72
C MET A 370 20.95 19.68 5.06
N LYS A 371 21.85 18.69 5.04
CA LYS A 371 22.47 18.12 6.25
C LYS A 371 23.27 19.12 7.09
N LYS A 372 23.83 20.15 6.45
CA LYS A 372 24.56 21.25 7.12
C LYS A 372 23.66 22.29 7.77
N ALA A 373 22.55 22.67 7.12
CA ALA A 373 21.62 23.67 7.63
C ALA A 373 20.62 23.09 8.64
N PHE A 374 20.06 21.91 8.34
CA PHE A 374 19.10 21.24 9.21
C PHE A 374 19.78 20.56 10.39
N GLY A 375 20.96 19.98 10.17
CA GLY A 375 21.72 19.22 11.17
C GLY A 375 21.53 17.71 11.01
N LYS A 376 22.37 16.92 11.69
CA LYS A 376 22.36 15.44 11.61
C LYS A 376 21.17 14.77 12.31
N ASP A 377 20.42 15.52 13.10
CA ASP A 377 19.30 15.03 13.93
C ASP A 377 17.93 15.47 13.37
N ALA A 378 17.92 16.16 12.23
CA ALA A 378 16.70 16.48 11.47
C ALA A 378 16.24 15.28 10.64
N ILE A 379 14.99 15.29 10.18
CA ILE A 379 14.38 14.18 9.43
C ILE A 379 14.25 14.57 7.96
N PHE A 380 14.65 13.67 7.07
CA PHE A 380 14.70 13.89 5.63
C PHE A 380 13.83 12.86 4.86
N PRO A 381 12.50 13.01 4.78
CA PRO A 381 11.67 12.11 3.97
C PRO A 381 11.97 12.23 2.48
N GLY A 382 11.75 11.13 1.74
CA GLY A 382 12.15 11.00 0.34
C GLY A 382 11.10 10.34 -0.54
N ASP A 383 11.37 10.38 -1.83
CA ASP A 383 10.56 9.81 -2.90
C ASP A 383 11.42 8.94 -3.84
N ILE A 384 10.78 8.16 -4.70
CA ILE A 384 11.45 7.34 -5.72
C ILE A 384 12.01 8.20 -6.86
N GLY A 385 13.33 8.13 -7.10
CA GLY A 385 14.04 8.84 -8.16
C GLY A 385 15.58 8.75 -8.04
N CYS A 386 16.34 9.48 -8.88
CA CYS A 386 17.81 9.56 -8.76
C CYS A 386 18.28 10.07 -7.38
N TYR A 387 17.41 10.79 -6.70
CA TYR A 387 17.63 11.39 -5.39
C TYR A 387 17.37 10.39 -4.24
N THR A 388 16.66 9.27 -4.45
CA THR A 388 16.58 8.15 -3.47
C THR A 388 17.96 7.66 -3.02
N LEU A 389 18.94 7.79 -3.91
CA LEU A 389 20.34 7.44 -3.70
C LEU A 389 21.05 8.36 -2.67
N GLY A 390 20.38 9.42 -2.20
CA GLY A 390 20.78 10.27 -1.08
C GLY A 390 20.79 9.55 0.28
N VAL A 391 20.19 8.36 0.39
CA VAL A 391 20.32 7.48 1.56
C VAL A 391 21.79 7.21 1.91
N GLN A 392 22.66 7.09 0.90
CA GLN A 392 24.12 6.87 1.08
C GLN A 392 24.84 8.09 1.69
N MET A 393 24.19 9.25 1.76
CA MET A 393 24.71 10.47 2.40
C MET A 393 24.16 10.64 3.83
N GLY A 394 23.18 9.82 4.23
CA GLY A 394 22.37 10.03 5.44
C GLY A 394 21.60 11.36 5.36
N THR A 395 20.86 11.55 4.27
CA THR A 395 19.93 12.68 4.07
C THR A 395 18.69 12.21 3.30
N MET A 396 18.33 10.94 3.52
CA MET A 396 17.04 10.36 3.20
C MET A 396 16.75 9.26 4.22
N ASP A 397 15.67 9.43 4.98
CA ASP A 397 15.32 8.54 6.10
C ASP A 397 14.06 7.71 5.81
N THR A 398 13.24 8.11 4.84
CA THR A 398 12.10 7.34 4.32
C THR A 398 12.00 7.48 2.80
N CYS A 399 11.38 6.49 2.14
CA CYS A 399 11.00 6.54 0.73
C CYS A 399 9.85 5.56 0.51
N LEU A 400 8.65 6.03 0.14
CA LEU A 400 7.44 5.20 0.05
C LEU A 400 7.05 4.92 -1.40
N CYS A 401 6.72 5.95 -2.18
CA CYS A 401 6.40 5.83 -3.60
C CYS A 401 6.83 7.09 -4.36
N MET A 402 6.09 7.49 -5.40
CA MET A 402 6.26 8.78 -6.08
C MET A 402 5.22 9.78 -5.55
N GLY A 403 5.66 10.94 -5.09
CA GLY A 403 4.85 12.03 -4.53
C GLY A 403 4.55 11.92 -3.03
N ALA A 404 5.08 10.92 -2.34
CA ALA A 404 4.79 10.64 -0.94
C ALA A 404 5.71 11.35 0.06
N SER A 405 6.86 11.88 -0.36
CA SER A 405 7.82 12.53 0.57
C SER A 405 7.17 13.67 1.35
N ILE A 406 6.31 14.46 0.69
CA ILE A 406 5.68 15.65 1.26
C ILE A 406 4.52 15.28 2.20
N THR A 407 3.65 14.33 1.79
CA THR A 407 2.57 13.83 2.66
C THR A 407 3.12 13.10 3.88
N THR A 408 4.20 12.34 3.72
CA THR A 408 4.93 11.69 4.82
C THR A 408 5.52 12.73 5.77
N SER A 409 6.15 13.79 5.25
CA SER A 409 6.62 14.91 6.06
C SER A 409 5.51 15.61 6.85
N ALA A 410 4.37 15.90 6.20
CA ALA A 410 3.23 16.51 6.87
C ALA A 410 2.68 15.59 7.97
N GLY A 411 2.57 14.29 7.72
CA GLY A 411 2.16 13.30 8.73
C GLY A 411 3.11 13.23 9.93
N ILE A 412 4.44 13.24 9.71
CA ILE A 412 5.44 13.27 10.79
C ILE A 412 5.33 14.55 11.63
N TYR A 413 5.09 15.71 10.99
CA TYR A 413 4.85 16.96 11.70
C TYR A 413 3.56 16.92 12.53
N HIS A 414 2.44 16.53 11.93
CA HIS A 414 1.13 16.49 12.61
C HIS A 414 1.07 15.44 13.74
N ALA A 415 1.94 14.43 13.72
CA ALA A 415 2.16 13.51 14.84
C ALA A 415 2.89 14.16 16.05
N GLY A 416 3.29 15.43 15.97
CA GLY A 416 3.88 16.19 17.06
C GLY A 416 5.41 16.13 17.15
N GLU A 417 6.10 15.74 16.07
CA GLU A 417 7.56 15.82 16.03
C GLU A 417 8.05 17.29 16.11
N THR A 418 9.09 17.51 16.89
CA THR A 418 9.67 18.84 17.18
C THR A 418 11.02 19.06 16.49
N LYS A 419 11.65 18.00 15.99
CA LYS A 419 12.86 18.09 15.16
C LYS A 419 12.51 18.68 13.78
N PRO A 420 13.36 19.53 13.18
CA PRO A 420 13.16 20.04 11.83
C PRO A 420 12.99 18.93 10.78
N ILE A 421 12.05 19.11 9.86
CA ILE A 421 11.70 18.16 8.80
C ILE A 421 11.99 18.81 7.43
N CYS A 422 12.75 18.12 6.58
CA CYS A 422 13.16 18.62 5.26
C CYS A 422 13.10 17.50 4.21
N CYS A 423 11.97 17.32 3.53
CA CYS A 423 11.83 16.26 2.53
C CYS A 423 12.52 16.59 1.20
N SER A 424 12.64 15.58 0.34
CA SER A 424 13.23 15.69 -1.00
C SER A 424 12.44 14.94 -2.06
N ILE A 425 12.13 15.65 -3.15
CA ILE A 425 11.33 15.19 -4.29
C ILE A 425 11.94 15.72 -5.59
N GLY A 426 11.93 14.95 -6.69
CA GLY A 426 12.43 15.43 -7.99
C GLY A 426 11.39 16.28 -8.73
N ASP A 427 11.82 17.12 -9.68
CA ASP A 427 10.94 17.90 -10.56
C ASP A 427 9.83 17.05 -11.19
N SER A 428 10.18 15.94 -11.84
CA SER A 428 9.19 15.08 -12.52
C SER A 428 8.22 14.41 -11.54
N THR A 429 8.67 14.11 -10.33
CA THR A 429 7.88 13.42 -9.29
C THR A 429 6.98 14.40 -8.55
N PHE A 430 7.43 15.63 -8.37
CA PHE A 430 6.63 16.74 -7.87
C PHE A 430 5.47 17.02 -8.83
N LEU A 431 5.76 17.13 -10.12
CA LEU A 431 4.78 17.29 -11.20
C LEU A 431 3.85 16.07 -11.38
N HIS A 432 4.23 14.88 -10.89
CA HIS A 432 3.43 13.66 -10.95
C HIS A 432 2.38 13.61 -9.82
N THR A 433 2.82 13.65 -8.56
CA THR A 433 1.94 13.51 -7.38
C THR A 433 2.37 14.35 -6.17
N GLY A 434 3.53 15.01 -6.21
CA GLY A 434 3.96 15.90 -5.12
C GLY A 434 3.14 17.19 -5.00
N ILE A 435 2.51 17.67 -6.07
CA ILE A 435 1.61 18.85 -6.03
C ILE A 435 0.42 18.61 -5.07
N PRO A 436 -0.37 17.52 -5.18
CA PRO A 436 -1.33 17.12 -4.15
C PRO A 436 -0.74 17.03 -2.73
N GLY A 437 0.48 16.50 -2.59
CA GLY A 437 1.16 16.42 -1.30
C GLY A 437 1.47 17.80 -0.69
N LEU A 438 1.91 18.75 -1.51
CA LEU A 438 2.20 20.12 -1.11
C LEU A 438 0.92 20.88 -0.75
N LEU A 439 -0.13 20.73 -1.56
CA LEU A 439 -1.47 21.24 -1.26
C LEU A 439 -1.98 20.73 0.09
N ASN A 440 -1.85 19.43 0.36
CA ASN A 440 -2.28 18.84 1.63
C ASN A 440 -1.43 19.31 2.83
N ALA A 441 -0.11 19.49 2.64
CA ALA A 441 0.77 20.03 3.68
C ALA A 441 0.41 21.48 4.03
N VAL A 442 0.17 22.34 3.03
CA VAL A 442 -0.26 23.73 3.26
C VAL A 442 -1.67 23.77 3.87
N TYR A 443 -2.64 23.04 3.33
CA TYR A 443 -4.03 23.03 3.78
C TYR A 443 -4.17 22.63 5.26
N ASN A 444 -3.44 21.60 5.69
CA ASN A 444 -3.44 21.17 7.10
C ASN A 444 -2.46 21.95 7.99
N SER A 445 -1.76 22.96 7.45
CA SER A 445 -0.79 23.82 8.16
C SER A 445 0.44 23.08 8.71
N ALA A 446 1.13 22.31 7.87
CA ALA A 446 2.35 21.60 8.24
C ALA A 446 3.59 22.52 8.29
N ASP A 447 4.42 22.41 9.33
CA ASP A 447 5.68 23.17 9.51
C ASP A 447 6.87 22.35 8.98
N ILE A 448 7.00 22.28 7.65
CA ILE A 448 7.97 21.42 6.95
C ILE A 448 8.69 22.17 5.82
N THR A 449 9.94 21.80 5.53
CA THR A 449 10.60 22.22 4.29
C THR A 449 10.48 21.14 3.21
N VAL A 450 10.14 21.55 1.99
CA VAL A 450 10.02 20.70 0.81
C VAL A 450 11.13 21.05 -0.18
N THR A 451 12.09 20.14 -0.35
CA THR A 451 13.18 20.30 -1.31
C THR A 451 12.79 19.72 -2.67
N ILE A 452 12.54 20.58 -3.64
CA ILE A 452 12.31 20.17 -5.03
C ILE A 452 13.66 20.15 -5.75
N LEU A 453 14.08 18.97 -6.18
CA LEU A 453 15.37 18.71 -6.80
C LEU A 453 15.24 18.78 -8.33
N ASP A 454 15.31 19.99 -8.88
CA ASP A 454 15.17 20.26 -10.31
C ASP A 454 16.46 19.98 -11.07
N ASN A 455 16.50 18.83 -11.75
CA ASN A 455 17.57 18.47 -12.68
C ASN A 455 17.18 18.54 -14.16
N ARG A 456 15.97 19.06 -14.45
CA ARG A 456 15.39 19.21 -15.78
C ARG A 456 15.34 17.90 -16.61
N THR A 457 15.10 16.74 -15.99
CA THR A 457 14.86 15.48 -16.74
C THR A 457 14.31 14.33 -15.87
N THR A 458 13.46 13.46 -16.44
CA THR A 458 13.11 12.18 -15.80
C THR A 458 14.26 11.18 -15.98
N ALA A 459 15.27 11.29 -15.12
CA ALA A 459 16.58 10.69 -15.32
C ALA A 459 16.61 9.15 -15.35
N MET A 460 16.14 8.45 -14.30
CA MET A 460 16.35 6.99 -14.16
C MET A 460 15.72 6.16 -15.28
N THR A 461 14.60 6.61 -15.83
CA THR A 461 13.84 5.92 -16.88
C THR A 461 14.44 6.06 -18.30
N GLY A 462 15.48 6.88 -18.47
CA GLY A 462 16.10 7.13 -19.78
C GLY A 462 16.60 8.57 -20.03
N HIS A 463 16.28 9.50 -19.13
CA HIS A 463 16.46 10.95 -19.28
C HIS A 463 15.42 11.57 -20.23
N GLN A 464 14.15 11.19 -20.05
CA GLN A 464 13.03 11.73 -20.81
C GLN A 464 12.81 13.24 -20.53
N PRO A 465 12.27 13.98 -21.51
CA PRO A 465 11.66 15.27 -21.25
C PRO A 465 10.38 15.11 -20.40
N ASN A 466 10.12 16.10 -19.56
CA ASN A 466 8.91 16.25 -18.75
C ASN A 466 8.50 17.75 -18.73
N PRO A 467 7.39 18.17 -18.11
CA PRO A 467 6.96 19.57 -18.16
C PRO A 467 7.97 20.59 -17.59
N SER A 468 8.89 20.18 -16.71
CA SER A 468 10.00 21.02 -16.24
C SER A 468 11.02 21.34 -17.35
N THR A 469 11.03 20.59 -18.45
CA THR A 469 12.15 20.58 -19.41
C THR A 469 11.98 21.54 -20.59
N GLY A 470 10.75 22.01 -20.83
CA GLY A 470 10.44 22.87 -21.98
C GLY A 470 10.61 22.19 -23.35
N LEU A 471 10.64 20.86 -23.39
CA LEU A 471 10.78 20.06 -24.61
C LEU A 471 9.63 19.04 -24.75
N THR A 472 9.17 18.81 -25.98
CA THR A 472 8.31 17.66 -26.30
C THR A 472 9.14 16.38 -26.42
N VAL A 473 8.48 15.22 -26.46
CA VAL A 473 9.15 13.93 -26.75
C VAL A 473 9.79 13.88 -28.15
N LEU A 474 9.37 14.76 -29.07
CA LEU A 474 9.96 14.91 -30.40
C LEU A 474 11.18 15.84 -30.42
N GLY A 475 11.45 16.54 -29.31
CA GLY A 475 12.52 17.54 -29.19
C GLY A 475 12.10 18.97 -29.56
N ASP A 476 10.82 19.22 -29.86
CA ASP A 476 10.31 20.58 -30.10
C ASP A 476 10.35 21.40 -28.80
N ALA A 477 10.67 22.70 -28.92
CA ALA A 477 10.52 23.63 -27.80
C ALA A 477 9.03 23.82 -27.46
N THR A 478 8.69 23.74 -26.18
CA THR A 478 7.34 23.92 -25.64
C THR A 478 7.39 24.67 -24.30
N PHE A 479 6.24 24.86 -23.66
CA PHE A 479 6.15 25.56 -22.39
C PHE A 479 6.96 24.85 -21.29
N MET A 480 7.89 25.58 -20.67
CA MET A 480 8.65 25.11 -19.51
C MET A 480 7.92 25.51 -18.23
N VAL A 481 7.47 24.52 -17.46
CA VAL A 481 6.78 24.76 -16.19
C VAL A 481 7.74 25.36 -15.15
N SER A 482 7.29 26.42 -14.48
CA SER A 482 7.90 26.91 -13.23
C SER A 482 7.40 26.08 -12.06
N LEU A 483 8.36 25.48 -11.35
CA LEU A 483 8.08 24.78 -10.09
C LEU A 483 7.84 25.81 -8.97
N GLU A 484 8.49 26.97 -9.08
CA GLU A 484 8.36 28.10 -8.17
C GLU A 484 6.92 28.61 -8.11
N ASP A 485 6.30 28.85 -9.27
CA ASP A 485 4.94 29.38 -9.37
C ASP A 485 3.89 28.35 -9.01
N ILE A 486 4.12 27.06 -9.31
CA ILE A 486 3.26 25.97 -8.83
C ILE A 486 3.28 25.89 -7.30
N SER A 487 4.47 25.96 -6.66
CA SER A 487 4.54 25.95 -5.20
C SER A 487 3.80 27.13 -4.57
N ARG A 488 3.92 28.34 -5.13
CA ARG A 488 3.13 29.51 -4.70
C ARG A 488 1.63 29.30 -4.90
N ALA A 489 1.22 28.71 -6.03
CA ALA A 489 -0.18 28.37 -6.29
C ALA A 489 -0.74 27.29 -5.35
N CYS A 490 0.12 26.46 -4.76
CA CYS A 490 -0.27 25.53 -3.67
C CYS A 490 -0.44 26.23 -2.30
N GLY A 491 -0.24 27.55 -2.23
CA GLY A 491 -0.35 28.35 -1.00
C GLY A 491 0.93 28.42 -0.16
N VAL A 492 2.09 28.02 -0.71
CA VAL A 492 3.38 28.16 -0.02
C VAL A 492 3.82 29.63 -0.01
N GLU A 493 3.96 30.21 1.18
CA GLU A 493 4.42 31.59 1.34
C GLU A 493 5.91 31.76 1.00
N LEU A 494 6.77 30.88 1.52
CA LEU A 494 8.21 30.94 1.28
C LEU A 494 8.67 29.92 0.23
N VAL A 495 8.88 30.38 -1.01
CA VAL A 495 9.45 29.61 -2.12
C VAL A 495 10.80 30.18 -2.53
N LEU A 496 11.87 29.45 -2.26
CA LEU A 496 13.27 29.80 -2.55
C LEU A 496 13.84 28.95 -3.70
N THR A 497 14.93 29.41 -4.31
CA THR A 497 15.62 28.71 -5.42
C THR A 497 17.13 28.89 -5.30
N THR A 498 17.91 27.83 -5.54
CA THR A 498 19.37 27.84 -5.31
C THR A 498 20.10 26.82 -6.19
N ASP A 499 21.36 27.08 -6.55
CA ASP A 499 22.20 26.16 -7.35
C ASP A 499 23.05 25.29 -6.41
N PRO A 500 22.83 23.96 -6.34
CA PRO A 500 23.59 23.05 -5.48
C PRO A 500 25.09 22.93 -5.81
N PHE A 501 25.59 23.56 -6.88
CA PHE A 501 27.04 23.72 -7.09
C PHE A 501 27.64 24.92 -6.33
N ASP A 502 26.83 25.87 -5.82
CA ASP A 502 27.25 26.82 -4.77
C ASP A 502 26.80 26.29 -3.40
N ILE A 503 27.71 25.64 -2.67
CA ILE A 503 27.40 25.07 -1.35
C ILE A 503 27.16 26.14 -0.29
N ALA A 504 27.78 27.33 -0.39
CA ALA A 504 27.61 28.37 0.61
C ALA A 504 26.20 28.96 0.52
N THR A 505 25.80 29.42 -0.67
CA THR A 505 24.45 29.93 -0.91
C THR A 505 23.38 28.86 -0.74
N THR A 506 23.64 27.60 -1.14
CA THR A 506 22.68 26.50 -0.89
C THR A 506 22.48 26.24 0.61
N ILE A 507 23.55 26.24 1.42
CA ILE A 507 23.44 26.09 2.88
C ILE A 507 22.60 27.22 3.49
N ASP A 508 22.85 28.47 3.11
CA ASP A 508 22.14 29.62 3.68
C ASP A 508 20.68 29.68 3.20
N THR A 509 20.39 29.24 1.97
CA THR A 509 19.01 29.03 1.48
C THR A 509 18.25 28.03 2.37
N PHE A 510 18.88 26.91 2.73
CA PHE A 510 18.25 25.92 3.62
C PHE A 510 18.12 26.39 5.08
N LYS A 511 18.99 27.30 5.57
CA LYS A 511 18.78 27.95 6.88
C LYS A 511 17.54 28.83 6.84
N GLN A 512 17.40 29.67 5.83
CA GLN A 512 16.23 30.56 5.67
C GLN A 512 14.91 29.76 5.58
N ALA A 513 14.91 28.66 4.83
CA ALA A 513 13.74 27.79 4.72
C ALA A 513 13.35 27.11 6.05
N LYS A 514 14.34 26.81 6.90
CA LYS A 514 14.19 26.21 8.25
C LYS A 514 13.73 27.22 9.31
N GLU A 515 13.96 28.51 9.10
CA GLU A 515 13.54 29.59 10.02
C GLU A 515 12.10 30.05 9.79
N HIS A 516 11.49 29.68 8.65
CA HIS A 516 10.07 29.89 8.36
C HIS A 516 9.15 29.08 9.31
N LYS A 517 7.87 29.44 9.31
CA LYS A 517 6.81 28.75 10.07
C LYS A 517 5.64 28.44 9.17
N GLY A 518 5.33 27.15 9.05
CA GLY A 518 4.47 26.61 7.99
C GLY A 518 5.30 25.98 6.87
N THR A 519 4.64 25.55 5.80
CA THR A 519 5.31 24.81 4.73
C THR A 519 6.17 25.76 3.90
N SER A 520 7.49 25.51 3.81
CA SER A 520 8.42 26.22 2.93
C SER A 520 8.91 25.31 1.79
N VAL A 521 9.30 25.90 0.65
CA VAL A 521 9.86 25.19 -0.50
C VAL A 521 11.24 25.72 -0.85
N VAL A 522 12.18 24.80 -1.12
CA VAL A 522 13.49 25.12 -1.72
C VAL A 522 13.64 24.34 -3.03
N ILE A 523 13.72 25.05 -4.15
CA ILE A 523 14.00 24.45 -5.46
C ILE A 523 15.52 24.47 -5.68
N SER A 524 16.15 23.30 -5.56
CA SER A 524 17.59 23.11 -5.78
C SER A 524 17.80 22.73 -7.25
N LYS A 525 18.41 23.63 -8.03
CA LYS A 525 18.18 23.76 -9.47
C LYS A 525 19.47 23.69 -10.28
N GLN A 526 19.74 22.55 -10.90
CA GLN A 526 20.94 22.35 -11.73
C GLN A 526 20.79 21.13 -12.65
N GLU A 527 21.11 21.27 -13.94
CA GLU A 527 20.86 20.25 -14.96
C GLU A 527 21.55 18.90 -14.65
N CYS A 528 20.88 17.79 -14.97
CA CYS A 528 21.51 16.47 -14.91
C CYS A 528 22.81 16.43 -15.72
N ILE A 529 23.94 16.18 -15.05
CA ILE A 529 25.29 16.23 -15.64
C ILE A 529 25.49 15.25 -16.81
N ILE A 530 24.69 14.18 -16.91
CA ILE A 530 24.67 13.28 -18.06
C ILE A 530 23.92 13.92 -19.25
N THR A 531 22.79 14.60 -19.03
CA THR A 531 22.08 15.37 -20.06
C THR A 531 22.97 16.49 -20.60
N ALA A 532 23.60 17.26 -19.71
CA ALA A 532 24.57 18.29 -20.06
C ALA A 532 25.72 17.74 -20.92
N ARG A 533 26.35 16.63 -20.51
CA ARG A 533 27.41 15.96 -21.30
C ARG A 533 26.91 15.41 -22.64
N ARG A 534 25.69 14.85 -22.72
CA ARG A 534 25.08 14.41 -23.99
C ARG A 534 24.84 15.58 -24.95
N ARG A 535 24.56 16.78 -24.42
CA ARG A 535 24.45 18.04 -25.17
C ARG A 535 25.80 18.70 -25.48
N GLY A 536 26.92 18.05 -25.14
CA GLY A 536 28.28 18.49 -25.46
C GLY A 536 28.97 19.35 -24.39
N ILE A 537 28.31 19.65 -23.26
CA ILE A 537 28.88 20.45 -22.17
C ILE A 537 30.00 19.65 -21.47
N LYS A 538 31.18 20.26 -21.36
CA LYS A 538 32.36 19.69 -20.69
C LYS A 538 32.92 20.73 -19.73
N LEU A 539 33.12 20.31 -18.47
CA LEU A 539 33.76 21.10 -17.41
C LEU A 539 35.14 20.50 -17.11
N THR A 540 36.08 21.33 -16.63
CA THR A 540 37.44 20.90 -16.26
C THR A 540 37.40 19.86 -15.14
N PRO A 541 38.07 18.69 -15.27
CA PRO A 541 38.24 17.78 -14.16
C PRO A 541 39.04 18.41 -13.00
N PHE A 542 38.84 17.87 -11.79
CA PHE A 542 39.59 18.26 -10.59
C PHE A 542 40.58 17.17 -10.19
N CYS A 543 41.69 17.56 -9.57
CA CYS A 543 42.71 16.68 -8.99
C CYS A 543 42.89 16.93 -7.48
N VAL A 544 43.68 16.09 -6.81
CA VAL A 544 44.02 16.24 -5.39
C VAL A 544 45.52 16.47 -5.28
N ASP A 545 45.91 17.55 -4.60
CA ASP A 545 47.30 17.77 -4.19
C ASP A 545 47.65 16.80 -3.06
N ARG A 546 48.62 15.91 -3.30
CA ARG A 546 49.02 14.86 -2.33
C ARG A 546 49.87 15.39 -1.18
N ASP A 547 50.51 16.54 -1.29
CA ASP A 547 51.32 17.13 -0.22
C ASP A 547 50.42 17.90 0.76
N GLU A 548 49.49 18.71 0.24
CA GLU A 548 48.50 19.43 1.05
C GLU A 548 47.34 18.56 1.56
N CYS A 549 47.03 17.42 0.91
CA CYS A 549 46.00 16.51 1.43
C CYS A 549 46.38 15.98 2.82
N ARG A 550 45.63 16.33 3.86
CA ARG A 550 45.85 15.87 5.24
C ARG A 550 45.12 14.58 5.60
N GLY A 551 44.72 13.77 4.61
CA GLY A 551 44.06 12.47 4.81
C GLY A 551 42.72 12.49 5.56
N CYS A 552 42.12 13.66 5.80
CA CYS A 552 40.97 13.85 6.69
C CYS A 552 39.63 13.20 6.23
N LYS A 553 39.61 12.63 5.01
CA LYS A 553 38.45 12.00 4.37
C LYS A 553 37.22 12.92 4.21
N ALA A 554 37.37 14.25 4.25
CA ALA A 554 36.26 15.18 4.06
C ALA A 554 35.58 15.04 2.68
N CYS A 555 36.39 15.03 1.61
CA CYS A 555 35.93 14.79 0.24
C CYS A 555 35.45 13.34 -0.01
N ILE A 556 35.95 12.35 0.75
CA ILE A 556 35.46 10.97 0.70
C ILE A 556 34.06 10.88 1.32
N LYS A 557 33.85 11.53 2.48
CA LYS A 557 32.55 11.62 3.17
C LYS A 557 31.49 12.40 2.39
N PHE A 558 31.87 13.11 1.32
CA PHE A 558 30.95 13.72 0.35
C PHE A 558 30.37 12.71 -0.66
N GLY A 559 30.91 11.49 -0.76
CA GLY A 559 30.26 10.36 -1.44
C GLY A 559 30.16 10.47 -2.97
N CYS A 560 31.20 11.02 -3.63
CA CYS A 560 31.29 11.06 -5.09
C CYS A 560 32.11 9.87 -5.61
N PRO A 561 31.57 8.98 -6.49
CA PRO A 561 32.29 7.80 -7.00
C PRO A 561 33.58 8.08 -7.79
N ALA A 562 33.84 9.33 -8.15
CA ALA A 562 35.11 9.76 -8.75
C ALA A 562 36.19 10.11 -7.71
N ILE A 563 35.94 9.94 -6.41
CA ILE A 563 36.89 10.23 -5.33
C ILE A 563 37.18 8.95 -4.54
N GLU A 564 38.41 8.50 -4.64
CA GLU A 564 38.94 7.27 -4.04
C GLU A 564 39.85 7.62 -2.85
N PHE A 565 40.07 6.66 -1.94
CA PHE A 565 41.00 6.83 -0.82
C PHE A 565 42.10 5.77 -0.87
N ASP A 566 43.33 6.23 -1.06
CA ASP A 566 44.53 5.42 -0.90
C ASP A 566 44.82 5.30 0.61
N PRO A 567 44.81 4.09 1.20
CA PRO A 567 45.20 3.90 2.60
C PRO A 567 46.68 4.27 2.80
N PRO A 568 47.11 4.60 4.04
CA PRO A 568 48.53 4.77 4.35
C PRO A 568 49.29 3.47 4.07
N GLU A 569 50.52 3.59 3.58
CA GLU A 569 51.34 2.43 3.17
C GLU A 569 52.10 1.84 4.37
N ALA A 570 52.45 2.67 5.37
CA ALA A 570 52.98 2.26 6.67
C ALA A 570 52.17 2.77 7.89
N GLU A 571 52.32 2.09 9.02
CA GLU A 571 51.69 2.47 10.29
C GLU A 571 52.27 3.80 10.81
N GLY A 572 51.41 4.82 10.92
CA GLY A 572 51.77 6.19 11.30
C GLY A 572 51.72 7.22 10.16
N GLU A 573 51.55 6.78 8.91
CA GLU A 573 51.46 7.69 7.75
C GLU A 573 50.05 8.28 7.51
N LYS A 574 49.98 9.33 6.67
CA LYS A 574 48.71 9.83 6.14
C LYS A 574 48.30 9.03 4.89
N GLY A 575 47.09 8.48 4.89
CA GLY A 575 46.45 8.06 3.64
C GLY A 575 45.97 9.28 2.83
N ASN A 576 45.84 9.14 1.52
CA ASN A 576 45.54 10.26 0.61
C ASN A 576 44.22 10.04 -0.15
N SER A 577 43.56 11.13 -0.52
CA SER A 577 42.46 11.07 -1.49
C SER A 577 43.00 11.16 -2.92
N ARG A 578 42.38 10.44 -3.86
CA ARG A 578 42.61 10.54 -5.31
C ARG A 578 41.30 10.90 -5.99
N ILE A 579 41.35 11.68 -7.06
CA ILE A 579 40.23 11.82 -8.00
C ILE A 579 40.57 11.03 -9.26
N SER A 580 39.61 10.22 -9.74
CA SER A 580 39.78 9.37 -10.93
C SER A 580 39.14 9.94 -12.19
N ASN A 581 39.38 9.29 -13.33
CA ASN A 581 38.89 9.72 -14.65
C ASN A 581 37.35 9.74 -14.80
N LEU A 582 36.62 9.22 -13.80
CA LEU A 582 35.17 9.39 -13.66
C LEU A 582 34.76 10.85 -13.33
N CYS A 583 35.71 11.74 -13.05
CA CYS A 583 35.44 13.14 -12.71
C CYS A 583 34.73 13.90 -13.85
N VAL A 584 33.88 14.85 -13.45
CA VAL A 584 33.00 15.61 -14.36
C VAL A 584 33.04 17.12 -14.20
N GLY A 585 33.90 17.64 -13.31
CA GLY A 585 34.16 19.07 -13.17
C GLY A 585 33.14 19.90 -12.39
N CYS A 586 32.31 19.29 -11.54
CA CYS A 586 31.28 20.01 -10.77
C CYS A 586 31.79 20.95 -9.65
N GLY A 587 33.10 21.06 -9.40
CA GLY A 587 33.70 21.96 -8.40
C GLY A 587 33.45 21.67 -6.90
N VAL A 588 32.31 21.07 -6.53
CA VAL A 588 31.85 20.95 -5.13
C VAL A 588 32.88 20.32 -4.19
N CYS A 589 33.67 19.35 -4.65
CA CYS A 589 34.69 18.70 -3.82
C CYS A 589 35.81 19.66 -3.36
N ALA A 590 36.10 20.73 -4.11
CA ALA A 590 37.05 21.77 -3.70
C ALA A 590 36.48 22.61 -2.55
N GLN A 591 35.21 23.05 -2.66
CA GLN A 591 34.50 23.81 -1.62
C GLN A 591 34.36 23.03 -0.30
N VAL A 592 34.34 21.69 -0.36
CA VAL A 592 34.28 20.79 0.80
C VAL A 592 35.68 20.48 1.40
N CYS A 593 36.78 20.91 0.76
CA CYS A 593 38.14 20.65 1.22
C CYS A 593 38.65 21.75 2.19
N PRO A 594 38.78 21.49 3.50
CA PRO A 594 39.20 22.52 4.46
C PRO A 594 40.69 22.88 4.40
N PHE A 595 41.44 22.29 3.47
CA PHE A 595 42.88 22.50 3.26
C PHE A 595 43.20 23.00 1.84
N ASN A 596 42.18 23.33 1.03
CA ASN A 596 42.31 23.75 -0.38
C ASN A 596 43.08 22.77 -1.31
N ALA A 597 43.40 21.56 -0.84
CA ALA A 597 44.17 20.54 -1.56
C ALA A 597 43.43 19.86 -2.76
N ILE A 598 42.44 20.54 -3.34
CA ILE A 598 41.67 20.07 -4.51
C ILE A 598 41.46 21.26 -5.45
N SER A 599 42.05 21.17 -6.65
CA SER A 599 42.05 22.19 -7.70
C SER A 599 41.51 21.63 -9.02
N GLU A 600 41.24 22.49 -9.99
CA GLU A 600 41.15 22.06 -11.39
C GLU A 600 42.48 21.48 -11.86
N VAL A 601 42.41 20.59 -12.86
CA VAL A 601 43.59 20.05 -13.55
C VAL A 601 44.14 21.12 -14.50
N GLU A 602 45.39 21.54 -14.27
CA GLU A 602 46.12 22.40 -15.22
C GLU A 602 46.17 21.74 -16.61
N THR A 603 45.97 22.54 -17.66
CA THR A 603 45.65 22.08 -19.03
C THR A 603 46.66 22.51 -20.08
#